data_AF-A0A6P8JJR6-F1
#
_entry.id   AF-A0A6P8JJR6-F1
#
_cell.length_a   1.000
_cell.length_b   1.000
_cell.length_c   1.000
_cell.angle_alpha   90.00
_cell.angle_beta   90.00
_cell.angle_gamma   90.00
#
_symmetry.space_group_name_H-M   'P 1'
#
loop_
_entity.id
_entity.type
_entity.pdbx_description
1 polymer ?
#
loop_
_entity_poly.entity_id
_entity_poly.type
_entity_poly.pdbx_seq_one_letter_code
_entity_poly.pdbx_strand_id
1 'polypeptide(L)'
;MLSPLIDLCWLKFIRAFGLMMQLAEESRLIMMLISCTMAVAFIVNVCSGRTIFQDLCNAVANRRLETNLAMHPSPITIPVSNIIKRDLKMPLQWTYYDDLPMATVLKNNGSTVIMRIYTANNFMPQLSGANLLGRYHFVEAIFKWGSLKSEHSIGNYHFCLELQALHRCAQLENNLEYLTLSYLFELSCVKNEHLMQVTDQLKWISQPGSSMELPPFHLGSLLQPFGSDYFSYEGTYDNGDVVLPTTWLISSNISVVNWRQLGEFEALYGRNGNRNCKNGREQQALGNRNVYLNI
;
A
#
# COMPACT_ATOMS: atom_id res chain seq x y z
N MET A 1 1.84 50.91 -6.64
CA MET A 1 1.70 51.67 -7.91
C MET A 1 0.88 50.97 -9.01
N LEU A 2 0.33 49.75 -8.80
CA LEU A 2 -0.47 49.05 -9.83
C LEU A 2 -1.98 49.38 -9.86
N SER A 3 -2.57 49.88 -8.75
CA SER A 3 -4.01 50.10 -8.61
C SER A 3 -4.64 51.05 -9.65
N PRO A 4 -4.12 52.27 -9.90
CA PRO A 4 -4.80 53.23 -10.78
C PRO A 4 -4.77 52.81 -12.27
N LEU A 5 -3.80 51.96 -12.65
CA LEU A 5 -3.65 51.48 -14.01
C LEU A 5 -4.63 50.33 -14.31
N ILE A 6 -4.92 49.50 -13.31
CA ILE A 6 -5.96 48.46 -13.37
C ILE A 6 -7.34 49.10 -13.49
N ASP A 7 -7.63 50.12 -12.69
CA ASP A 7 -8.93 50.83 -12.72
C ASP A 7 -9.19 51.51 -14.08
N LEU A 8 -8.16 52.15 -14.67
CA LEU A 8 -8.27 52.77 -15.98
C LEU A 8 -8.49 51.73 -17.10
N CYS A 9 -7.82 50.58 -17.03
CA CYS A 9 -8.01 49.49 -17.97
C CYS A 9 -9.41 48.87 -17.84
N TRP A 10 -9.90 48.71 -16.60
CA TRP A 10 -11.22 48.17 -16.31
C TRP A 10 -12.34 49.08 -16.84
N LEU A 11 -12.20 50.41 -16.67
CA LEU A 11 -13.17 51.38 -17.17
C LEU A 11 -13.24 51.39 -18.71
N LYS A 12 -12.08 51.30 -19.38
CA LYS A 12 -12.02 51.19 -20.85
C LYS A 12 -12.65 49.89 -21.34
N PHE A 13 -12.40 48.79 -20.65
CA PHE A 13 -12.99 47.49 -20.94
C PHE A 13 -14.52 47.52 -20.83
N ILE A 14 -15.07 48.05 -19.73
CA ILE A 14 -16.53 48.17 -19.52
C ILE A 14 -17.19 49.02 -20.62
N ARG A 15 -16.58 50.16 -21.00
CA ARG A 15 -17.11 50.99 -22.10
C ARG A 15 -17.09 50.26 -23.44
N ALA A 16 -15.98 49.60 -23.77
CA ALA A 16 -15.86 48.84 -25.01
C ALA A 16 -16.85 47.67 -25.05
N PHE A 17 -17.03 46.98 -23.91
CA PHE A 17 -17.99 45.91 -23.75
C PHE A 17 -19.43 46.39 -23.92
N GLY A 18 -19.78 47.54 -23.34
CA GLY A 18 -21.11 48.15 -23.50
C GLY A 18 -21.44 48.47 -24.96
N LEU A 19 -20.48 49.02 -25.72
CA LEU A 19 -20.64 49.28 -27.17
C LEU A 19 -20.81 47.99 -27.98
N MET A 20 -20.05 46.94 -27.66
CA MET A 20 -20.18 45.63 -28.30
C MET A 20 -21.55 44.97 -28.04
N MET A 21 -22.10 45.15 -26.84
CA MET A 21 -23.44 44.63 -26.50
C MET A 21 -24.56 45.36 -27.24
N GLN A 22 -24.45 46.69 -27.45
CA GLN A 22 -25.39 47.44 -28.28
C GLN A 22 -25.36 46.98 -29.75
N LEU A 23 -24.16 46.76 -30.32
CA LEU A 23 -23.99 46.20 -31.67
C LEU A 23 -24.53 44.77 -31.81
N ALA A 24 -24.49 43.98 -30.73
CA ALA A 24 -25.01 42.62 -30.71
C ALA A 24 -26.54 42.56 -30.75
N GLU A 25 -27.22 43.56 -30.17
CA GLU A 25 -28.68 43.66 -30.13
C GLU A 25 -29.27 43.88 -31.53
N GLU A 26 -28.50 44.51 -32.43
CA GLU A 26 -28.90 44.79 -33.81
C GLU A 26 -28.61 43.63 -34.79
N SER A 27 -27.80 42.64 -34.42
CA SER A 27 -27.37 41.54 -35.32
C SER A 27 -27.40 40.16 -34.66
N ARG A 28 -28.25 39.28 -35.18
CA ARG A 28 -28.38 37.88 -34.72
C ARG A 28 -27.06 37.10 -34.79
N LEU A 29 -26.21 37.36 -35.79
CA LEU A 29 -24.91 36.69 -35.95
C LEU A 29 -23.91 37.11 -34.87
N ILE A 30 -23.87 38.40 -34.52
CA ILE A 30 -22.97 38.93 -33.48
C ILE A 30 -23.41 38.42 -32.10
N MET A 31 -24.73 38.41 -31.85
CA MET A 31 -25.31 37.85 -30.64
C MET A 31 -24.98 36.35 -30.47
N MET A 32 -25.08 35.56 -31.55
CA MET A 32 -24.70 34.16 -31.53
C MET A 32 -23.21 33.98 -31.22
N LEU A 33 -22.34 34.81 -31.82
CA LEU A 33 -20.90 34.74 -31.60
C LEU A 33 -20.53 35.07 -30.13
N ILE A 34 -21.14 36.11 -29.55
CA ILE A 34 -20.94 36.49 -28.15
C ILE A 34 -21.48 35.42 -27.21
N SER A 35 -22.65 34.84 -27.51
CA SER A 35 -23.20 33.75 -26.72
C SER A 35 -22.29 32.52 -26.75
N CYS A 36 -21.76 32.15 -27.93
CA CYS A 36 -20.80 31.05 -28.06
C CYS A 36 -19.50 31.32 -27.29
N THR A 37 -18.93 32.53 -27.38
CA THR A 37 -17.70 32.86 -26.66
C THR A 37 -17.91 32.88 -25.15
N MET A 38 -19.03 33.43 -24.67
CA MET A 38 -19.40 33.41 -23.25
C MET A 38 -19.66 31.99 -22.74
N ALA A 39 -20.30 31.12 -23.54
CA ALA A 39 -20.50 29.72 -23.21
C ALA A 39 -19.17 28.95 -23.11
N VAL A 40 -18.26 29.16 -24.07
CA VAL A 40 -16.91 28.56 -24.04
C VAL A 40 -16.13 29.06 -22.82
N ALA A 41 -16.15 30.37 -22.54
CA ALA A 41 -15.50 30.93 -21.35
C ALA A 41 -16.06 30.36 -20.05
N PHE A 42 -17.39 30.19 -19.96
CA PHE A 42 -18.04 29.54 -18.82
C PHE A 42 -17.59 28.08 -18.67
N ILE A 43 -17.59 27.30 -19.75
CA ILE A 43 -17.14 25.90 -19.73
C ILE A 43 -15.67 25.82 -19.27
N VAL A 44 -14.79 26.65 -19.82
CA VAL A 44 -13.37 26.69 -19.44
C VAL A 44 -13.21 27.03 -17.97
N ASN A 45 -13.97 27.99 -17.44
CA ASN A 45 -13.93 28.33 -16.02
C ASN A 45 -14.45 27.20 -15.13
N VAL A 46 -15.52 26.50 -15.54
CA VAL A 46 -16.04 25.32 -14.80
C VAL A 46 -15.01 24.18 -14.80
N CYS A 47 -14.40 23.89 -15.95
CA CYS A 47 -13.33 22.88 -16.06
C CYS A 47 -12.11 23.25 -15.22
N SER A 48 -11.72 24.53 -15.23
CA SER A 48 -10.60 25.03 -14.41
C SER A 48 -10.93 24.92 -12.92
N GLY A 49 -12.14 25.33 -12.51
CA GLY A 49 -12.62 25.18 -11.14
C GLY A 49 -12.65 23.72 -10.69
N ARG A 50 -13.10 22.79 -11.55
CA ARG A 50 -13.06 21.35 -11.27
C ARG A 50 -11.64 20.84 -11.07
N THR A 51 -10.70 21.23 -11.93
CA THR A 51 -9.30 20.80 -11.84
C THR A 51 -8.65 21.31 -10.55
N ILE A 52 -8.83 22.59 -10.24
CA ILE A 52 -8.33 23.21 -9.00
C ILE A 52 -8.94 22.51 -7.77
N PHE A 53 -10.23 22.21 -7.80
CA PHE A 53 -10.89 21.50 -6.70
C PHE A 53 -10.36 20.08 -6.55
N GLN A 54 -10.14 19.35 -7.64
CA GLN A 54 -9.53 18.02 -7.62
C GLN A 54 -8.11 18.06 -7.07
N ASP A 55 -7.29 19.02 -7.50
CA ASP A 55 -5.94 19.21 -6.99
C ASP A 55 -5.92 19.56 -5.51
N LEU A 56 -6.85 20.40 -5.05
CA LEU A 56 -7.01 20.73 -3.64
C LEU A 56 -7.42 19.49 -2.82
N CYS A 57 -8.40 18.73 -3.29
CA CYS A 57 -8.83 17.48 -2.66
C CYS A 57 -7.66 16.48 -2.56
N ASN A 58 -6.89 16.32 -3.64
CA ASN A 58 -5.70 15.45 -3.66
C ASN A 58 -4.62 15.95 -2.69
N ALA A 59 -4.36 17.26 -2.64
CA ALA A 59 -3.40 17.84 -1.72
C ALA A 59 -3.79 17.65 -0.24
N VAL A 60 -5.08 17.81 0.09
CA VAL A 60 -5.61 17.55 1.43
C VAL A 60 -5.53 16.07 1.79
N ALA A 61 -5.90 15.18 0.86
CA ALA A 61 -5.79 13.73 1.04
C ALA A 61 -4.34 13.30 1.28
N ASN A 62 -3.40 13.82 0.48
CA ASN A 62 -1.97 13.55 0.63
C ASN A 62 -1.43 14.04 1.98
N ARG A 63 -1.81 15.24 2.44
CA ARG A 63 -1.42 15.72 3.78
C ARG A 63 -1.93 14.80 4.88
N ARG A 64 -3.19 14.35 4.79
CA ARG A 64 -3.78 13.43 5.77
C ARG A 64 -3.04 12.09 5.77
N LEU A 65 -2.69 11.58 4.60
CA LEU A 65 -1.89 10.37 4.43
C LEU A 65 -0.51 10.52 5.11
N GLU A 66 0.25 11.56 4.76
CA GLU A 66 1.57 11.85 5.36
C GLU A 66 1.51 11.96 6.88
N THR A 67 0.47 12.63 7.40
CA THR A 67 0.29 12.75 8.85
C THR A 67 0.02 11.38 9.50
N ASN A 68 -0.82 10.55 8.89
CA ASN A 68 -1.10 9.19 9.38
C ASN A 68 0.15 8.30 9.35
N LEU A 69 0.94 8.40 8.28
CA LEU A 69 2.20 7.67 8.13
C LEU A 69 3.21 8.06 9.22
N ALA A 70 3.34 9.36 9.50
CA ALA A 70 4.26 9.88 10.51
C ALA A 70 3.86 9.54 11.95
N MET A 71 2.56 9.41 12.25
CA MET A 71 2.08 9.10 13.61
C MET A 71 2.34 7.66 14.02
N HIS A 72 2.36 6.71 13.08
CA HIS A 72 2.39 5.28 13.37
C HIS A 72 3.52 4.55 12.63
N PRO A 73 4.79 4.97 12.78
CA PRO A 73 5.88 4.41 12.02
C PRO A 73 6.10 2.93 12.37
N SER A 74 6.51 2.15 11.39
CA SER A 74 6.78 0.70 11.50
C SER A 74 8.12 0.39 10.84
N PRO A 75 8.76 -0.75 11.16
CA PRO A 75 8.34 -1.81 12.08
C PRO A 75 8.54 -1.46 13.56
N ILE A 76 8.01 -2.29 14.46
CA ILE A 76 8.21 -2.17 15.92
C ILE A 76 8.69 -3.50 16.53
N THR A 77 9.22 -3.40 17.74
CA THR A 77 9.35 -4.56 18.63
C THR A 77 8.02 -4.82 19.33
N ILE A 78 7.45 -6.01 19.14
CA ILE A 78 6.26 -6.45 19.85
C ILE A 78 6.64 -6.69 21.32
N PRO A 79 6.04 -5.97 22.28
CA PRO A 79 6.32 -6.19 23.69
C PRO A 79 5.80 -7.58 24.11
N VAL A 80 6.54 -8.30 24.95
CA VAL A 80 6.10 -9.61 25.49
C VAL A 80 5.37 -9.43 26.82
N SER A 81 5.67 -8.37 27.55
CA SER A 81 5.00 -7.98 28.80
C SER A 81 3.91 -6.95 28.54
N ASN A 82 2.87 -6.95 29.39
CA ASN A 82 1.78 -5.98 29.37
C ASN A 82 0.99 -5.90 28.04
N ILE A 83 0.97 -6.99 27.27
CA ILE A 83 0.14 -7.06 26.06
C ILE A 83 -1.34 -7.08 26.44
N ILE A 84 -2.13 -6.25 25.76
CA ILE A 84 -3.57 -6.22 25.94
C ILE A 84 -4.16 -7.42 25.19
N LYS A 85 -4.70 -8.38 25.94
CA LYS A 85 -5.43 -9.50 25.34
C LYS A 85 -6.80 -9.02 24.87
N ARG A 86 -7.21 -9.46 23.68
CA ARG A 86 -8.50 -9.15 23.09
C ARG A 86 -9.16 -10.44 22.63
N ASP A 87 -10.26 -10.78 23.27
CA ASP A 87 -11.06 -11.94 22.86
C ASP A 87 -11.81 -11.66 21.55
N LEU A 88 -11.64 -12.54 20.59
CA LEU A 88 -12.31 -12.51 19.30
C LEU A 88 -13.70 -13.14 19.41
N LYS A 89 -14.73 -12.44 18.93
CA LYS A 89 -16.08 -13.00 18.83
C LYS A 89 -16.19 -14.11 17.78
N MET A 90 -15.33 -14.05 16.77
CA MET A 90 -15.21 -15.01 15.68
C MET A 90 -13.76 -15.00 15.19
N PRO A 91 -13.22 -16.10 14.69
CA PRO A 91 -11.84 -16.13 14.19
C PRO A 91 -11.66 -15.28 12.94
N LEU A 92 -10.40 -14.98 12.60
CA LEU A 92 -10.04 -14.49 11.28
C LEU A 92 -10.37 -15.58 10.24
N GLN A 93 -11.12 -15.19 9.22
CA GLN A 93 -11.60 -16.08 8.17
C GLN A 93 -10.82 -15.85 6.89
N TRP A 94 -10.42 -16.94 6.26
CA TRP A 94 -9.65 -16.97 5.03
C TRP A 94 -10.51 -17.57 3.93
N THR A 95 -10.68 -16.84 2.82
CA THR A 95 -11.48 -17.32 1.67
C THR A 95 -10.63 -17.28 0.41
N TYR A 96 -10.76 -18.31 -0.43
CA TYR A 96 -10.07 -18.49 -1.71
C TYR A 96 -8.54 -18.64 -1.68
N TYR A 97 -7.97 -18.94 -0.51
CA TYR A 97 -6.52 -19.18 -0.36
C TYR A 97 -6.08 -20.57 -0.85
N ASP A 98 -7.02 -21.51 -0.88
CA ASP A 98 -6.83 -22.87 -1.39
C ASP A 98 -7.21 -22.98 -2.88
N ASP A 99 -7.63 -21.89 -3.51
CA ASP A 99 -7.86 -21.84 -4.96
C ASP A 99 -6.54 -21.57 -5.69
N LEU A 100 -6.34 -22.22 -6.84
CA LEU A 100 -5.17 -21.98 -7.66
C LEU A 100 -5.33 -20.66 -8.44
N PRO A 101 -4.38 -19.72 -8.33
CA PRO A 101 -4.41 -18.52 -9.15
C PRO A 101 -4.12 -18.87 -10.61
N MET A 102 -4.64 -18.05 -11.54
CA MET A 102 -4.37 -18.23 -12.97
C MET A 102 -2.90 -17.95 -13.29
N ALA A 103 -2.30 -16.97 -12.61
CA ALA A 103 -0.89 -16.64 -12.70
C ALA A 103 -0.40 -16.06 -11.37
N THR A 104 0.83 -16.37 -11.00
CA THR A 104 1.53 -15.74 -9.87
C THR A 104 2.83 -15.14 -10.40
N VAL A 105 3.00 -13.83 -10.27
CA VAL A 105 4.18 -13.12 -10.77
C VAL A 105 5.05 -12.71 -9.60
N LEU A 106 6.33 -13.07 -9.68
CA LEU A 106 7.38 -12.66 -8.78
C LEU A 106 8.25 -11.61 -9.46
N LYS A 107 8.55 -10.51 -8.77
CA LYS A 107 9.34 -9.40 -9.30
C LYS A 107 10.33 -8.90 -8.25
N ASN A 108 11.57 -8.66 -8.67
CA ASN A 108 12.51 -7.87 -7.89
C ASN A 108 12.31 -6.39 -8.25
N ASN A 109 11.82 -5.55 -7.33
CA ASN A 109 11.67 -4.09 -7.59
C ASN A 109 12.93 -3.28 -7.25
N GLY A 110 14.02 -3.96 -6.89
CA GLY A 110 15.29 -3.40 -6.45
C GLY A 110 15.35 -3.00 -4.98
N SER A 111 14.24 -3.12 -4.24
CA SER A 111 14.16 -2.91 -2.78
C SER A 111 13.77 -4.20 -2.06
N THR A 112 12.83 -4.95 -2.62
CA THR A 112 12.31 -6.24 -2.13
C THR A 112 11.89 -7.12 -3.31
N VAL A 113 11.52 -8.36 -2.98
CA VAL A 113 10.79 -9.25 -3.88
C VAL A 113 9.31 -9.03 -3.66
N ILE A 114 8.56 -8.73 -4.72
CA ILE A 114 7.11 -8.56 -4.71
C ILE A 114 6.48 -9.75 -5.43
N MET A 115 5.52 -10.40 -4.78
CA MET A 115 4.66 -11.43 -5.33
C MET A 115 3.25 -10.89 -5.53
N ARG A 116 2.70 -11.04 -6.73
CA ARG A 116 1.32 -10.70 -7.06
C ARG A 116 0.63 -11.88 -7.73
N ILE A 117 -0.68 -11.99 -7.54
CA ILE A 117 -1.49 -13.03 -8.16
C ILE A 117 -2.51 -12.41 -9.10
N TYR A 118 -2.92 -13.20 -10.09
CA TYR A 118 -3.99 -12.88 -11.01
C TYR A 118 -5.02 -14.01 -10.93
N THR A 119 -6.23 -13.65 -10.53
CA THR A 119 -7.36 -14.57 -10.39
C THR A 119 -8.58 -13.96 -11.07
N ALA A 120 -9.59 -14.78 -11.35
CA ALA A 120 -10.90 -14.25 -11.70
C ALA A 120 -11.48 -13.51 -10.48
N ASN A 121 -12.19 -12.40 -10.71
CA ASN A 121 -12.65 -11.49 -9.64
C ASN A 121 -13.41 -12.21 -8.49
N ASN A 122 -14.12 -13.29 -8.78
CA ASN A 122 -14.90 -14.03 -7.80
C ASN A 122 -14.05 -14.93 -6.87
N PHE A 123 -12.78 -15.15 -7.19
CA PHE A 123 -11.84 -16.03 -6.47
C PHE A 123 -10.63 -15.26 -5.94
N MET A 124 -10.71 -13.93 -5.81
CA MET A 124 -9.64 -13.15 -5.20
C MET A 124 -9.50 -13.51 -3.72
N PRO A 125 -8.33 -14.00 -3.25
CA PRO A 125 -8.11 -14.31 -1.84
C PRO A 125 -8.47 -13.13 -0.95
N GLN A 126 -9.23 -13.40 0.10
CA GLN A 126 -9.75 -12.36 0.97
C GLN A 126 -9.84 -12.81 2.43
N LEU A 127 -9.76 -11.81 3.31
CA LEU A 127 -9.86 -11.94 4.75
C LEU A 127 -11.13 -11.26 5.27
N SER A 128 -11.80 -11.89 6.22
CA SER A 128 -12.97 -11.35 6.94
C SER A 128 -13.03 -11.91 8.37
N GLY A 129 -14.08 -11.60 9.11
CA GLY A 129 -14.22 -12.07 10.50
C GLY A 129 -13.34 -11.30 11.47
N ALA A 130 -13.00 -11.92 12.61
CA ALA A 130 -12.36 -11.23 13.74
C ALA A 130 -13.07 -9.91 14.08
N ASN A 131 -12.31 -8.82 14.17
CA ASN A 131 -12.82 -7.46 14.33
C ASN A 131 -12.68 -6.63 13.03
N LEU A 132 -12.60 -7.29 11.88
CA LEU A 132 -12.49 -6.62 10.59
C LEU A 132 -13.86 -6.06 10.17
N LEU A 133 -13.86 -4.79 9.75
CA LEU A 133 -15.08 -4.07 9.36
C LEU A 133 -15.56 -4.38 7.93
N GLY A 134 -14.84 -5.24 7.20
CA GLY A 134 -15.15 -5.56 5.80
C GLY A 134 -14.30 -6.72 5.29
N ARG A 135 -14.33 -6.91 3.97
CA ARG A 135 -13.55 -7.93 3.26
C ARG A 135 -12.29 -7.33 2.68
N TYR A 136 -11.15 -7.81 3.16
CA TYR A 136 -9.83 -7.34 2.74
C TYR A 136 -9.28 -8.28 1.68
N HIS A 137 -9.16 -7.80 0.45
CA HIS A 137 -8.71 -8.60 -0.70
C HIS A 137 -7.20 -8.51 -0.83
N PHE A 138 -6.55 -9.62 -1.15
CA PHE A 138 -5.10 -9.69 -1.36
C PHE A 138 -4.65 -8.74 -2.46
N VAL A 139 -3.54 -8.04 -2.21
CA VAL A 139 -2.92 -7.10 -3.16
C VAL A 139 -1.57 -7.63 -3.61
N GLU A 140 -0.67 -7.84 -2.65
CA GLU A 140 0.69 -8.34 -2.89
C GLU A 140 1.32 -8.90 -1.62
N ALA A 141 2.35 -9.73 -1.79
CA ALA A 141 3.21 -10.12 -0.69
C ALA A 141 4.66 -9.71 -0.96
N ILE A 142 5.37 -9.30 0.09
CA ILE A 142 6.77 -8.89 0.01
C ILE A 142 7.62 -9.58 1.06
N PHE A 143 8.93 -9.60 0.81
CA PHE A 143 9.89 -10.27 1.70
C PHE A 143 10.87 -9.25 2.29
N LYS A 144 11.06 -9.33 3.60
CA LYS A 144 12.05 -8.56 4.33
C LYS A 144 13.05 -9.51 4.95
N TRP A 145 14.33 -9.33 4.68
CA TRP A 145 15.37 -10.25 5.10
C TRP A 145 16.61 -9.52 5.61
N GLY A 146 17.41 -10.27 6.35
CA GLY A 146 18.76 -9.92 6.76
C GLY A 146 19.31 -11.00 7.68
N SER A 147 20.60 -11.33 7.55
CA SER A 147 21.22 -12.45 8.27
C SER A 147 21.04 -12.39 9.80
N LEU A 148 20.89 -11.18 10.35
CA LEU A 148 20.69 -10.95 11.79
C LEU A 148 19.25 -10.53 12.14
N LYS A 149 18.61 -9.73 11.29
CA LYS A 149 17.32 -9.08 11.59
C LYS A 149 16.52 -8.81 10.31
N SER A 150 15.25 -9.20 10.32
CA SER A 150 14.16 -8.72 9.46
C SER A 150 13.58 -7.42 10.07
N GLU A 151 12.33 -7.07 9.77
CA GLU A 151 11.71 -5.84 10.24
C GLU A 151 11.18 -5.94 11.68
N HIS A 152 10.17 -6.78 11.92
CA HIS A 152 9.58 -6.94 13.26
C HIS A 152 10.39 -7.88 14.14
N SER A 153 10.25 -7.69 15.45
CA SER A 153 10.79 -8.58 16.49
C SER A 153 9.77 -8.79 17.59
N ILE A 154 9.94 -9.86 18.38
CA ILE A 154 9.10 -10.15 19.55
C ILE A 154 9.99 -10.13 20.78
N GLY A 155 9.82 -9.13 21.63
CA GLY A 155 10.74 -8.85 22.73
C GLY A 155 12.18 -8.73 22.23
N ASN A 156 13.07 -9.56 22.75
CA ASN A 156 14.48 -9.59 22.36
C ASN A 156 14.77 -10.57 21.20
N TYR A 157 13.76 -11.26 20.68
CA TYR A 157 13.92 -12.24 19.61
C TYR A 157 13.78 -11.58 18.24
N HIS A 158 14.83 -11.69 17.44
CA HIS A 158 14.88 -11.21 16.06
C HIS A 158 14.75 -12.39 15.09
N PHE A 159 14.19 -12.09 13.92
CA PHE A 159 13.95 -13.05 12.85
C PHE A 159 14.85 -12.71 11.67
N CYS A 160 15.15 -13.67 10.80
CA CYS A 160 16.07 -13.47 9.67
C CYS A 160 15.34 -13.22 8.34
N LEU A 161 14.07 -13.63 8.28
CA LEU A 161 13.17 -13.39 7.16
C LEU A 161 11.78 -13.07 7.71
N GLU A 162 11.06 -12.23 6.98
CA GLU A 162 9.69 -11.86 7.25
C GLU A 162 8.92 -11.75 5.93
N LEU A 163 7.75 -12.39 5.87
CA LEU A 163 6.82 -12.32 4.74
C LEU A 163 5.64 -11.43 5.12
N GLN A 164 5.42 -10.37 4.35
CA GLN A 164 4.38 -9.38 4.59
C GLN A 164 3.34 -9.40 3.46
N ALA A 165 2.08 -9.71 3.76
CA ALA A 165 1.01 -9.79 2.76
C ALA A 165 -0.01 -8.66 2.93
N LEU A 166 -0.01 -7.73 1.98
CA LEU A 166 -0.88 -6.56 1.94
C LEU A 166 -2.26 -6.92 1.39
N HIS A 167 -3.28 -6.40 2.05
CA HIS A 167 -4.68 -6.51 1.65
C HIS A 167 -5.37 -5.15 1.67
N ARG A 168 -6.44 -5.02 0.90
CA ARG A 168 -7.21 -3.78 0.76
C ARG A 168 -8.72 -4.03 0.86
N CYS A 169 -9.42 -3.14 1.57
CA CYS A 169 -10.88 -3.08 1.62
C CYS A 169 -11.37 -1.73 1.05
N ALA A 170 -11.85 -1.72 -0.19
CA ALA A 170 -12.25 -0.50 -0.90
C ALA A 170 -13.53 0.18 -0.34
N GLN A 171 -14.25 -0.47 0.57
CA GLN A 171 -15.56 -0.02 1.06
C GLN A 171 -15.48 0.84 2.33
N LEU A 172 -14.28 1.09 2.84
CA LEU A 172 -14.07 1.78 4.12
C LEU A 172 -13.75 3.27 3.89
N GLU A 173 -14.79 4.07 3.65
CA GLU A 173 -14.69 5.52 3.72
C GLU A 173 -14.46 5.94 5.19
N ASN A 174 -13.23 6.31 5.55
CA ASN A 174 -12.75 6.80 6.86
C ASN A 174 -12.07 5.82 7.82
N ASN A 175 -11.99 4.53 7.51
CA ASN A 175 -11.18 3.58 8.29
C ASN A 175 -9.87 3.22 7.57
N LEU A 176 -8.97 2.52 8.26
CA LEU A 176 -7.75 1.99 7.66
C LEU A 176 -8.12 1.02 6.52
N GLU A 177 -7.86 1.47 5.29
CA GLU A 177 -8.19 0.75 4.07
C GLU A 177 -7.35 -0.52 3.89
N TYR A 178 -6.16 -0.55 4.51
CA TYR A 178 -5.16 -1.59 4.30
C TYR A 178 -4.92 -2.42 5.57
N LEU A 179 -4.78 -3.73 5.35
CA LEU A 179 -4.44 -4.73 6.38
C LEU A 179 -3.22 -5.51 5.89
N THR A 180 -2.20 -5.65 6.72
CA THR A 180 -0.98 -6.38 6.35
C THR A 180 -0.76 -7.53 7.30
N LEU A 181 -0.67 -8.74 6.76
CA LEU A 181 -0.25 -9.90 7.54
C LEU A 181 1.28 -9.95 7.61
N SER A 182 1.85 -10.37 8.73
CA SER A 182 3.29 -10.63 8.87
C SER A 182 3.54 -12.02 9.41
N TYR A 183 4.44 -12.73 8.74
CA TYR A 183 4.94 -14.05 9.13
C TYR A 183 6.43 -13.94 9.38
N LEU A 184 6.87 -14.36 10.56
CA LEU A 184 8.24 -14.25 11.02
C LEU A 184 8.97 -15.59 10.89
N PHE A 185 10.23 -15.55 10.46
CA PHE A 185 11.02 -16.75 10.19
C PHE A 185 12.34 -16.74 10.98
N GLU A 186 12.54 -17.79 11.77
CA GLU A 186 13.81 -18.05 12.43
C GLU A 186 14.70 -18.98 11.61
N LEU A 187 16.01 -18.91 11.85
CA LEU A 187 16.98 -19.73 11.15
C LEU A 187 16.92 -21.18 11.67
N SER A 188 16.81 -22.14 10.76
CA SER A 188 16.80 -23.58 11.07
C SER A 188 17.73 -24.38 10.15
N CYS A 189 18.05 -25.61 10.55
CA CYS A 189 18.74 -26.57 9.68
C CYS A 189 17.79 -27.21 8.66
N VAL A 190 16.47 -27.15 8.90
CA VAL A 190 15.45 -27.79 8.08
C VAL A 190 15.01 -26.85 6.95
N LYS A 191 14.95 -27.35 5.71
CA LYS A 191 14.44 -26.61 4.57
C LYS A 191 12.92 -26.44 4.72
N ASN A 192 12.41 -25.22 4.50
CA ASN A 192 10.98 -24.95 4.51
C ASN A 192 10.38 -25.24 3.13
N GLU A 193 9.57 -26.28 3.03
CA GLU A 193 8.95 -26.73 1.77
C GLU A 193 7.98 -25.71 1.18
N HIS A 194 7.25 -24.98 2.02
CA HIS A 194 6.33 -23.93 1.56
C HIS A 194 7.09 -22.76 0.94
N LEU A 195 8.23 -22.39 1.53
CA LEU A 195 9.06 -21.31 1.03
C LEU A 195 9.79 -21.67 -0.27
N MET A 196 9.93 -22.96 -0.61
CA MET A 196 10.56 -23.42 -1.85
C MET A 196 9.88 -22.90 -3.11
N GLN A 197 8.56 -22.71 -3.06
CA GLN A 197 7.78 -22.14 -4.17
C GLN A 197 8.36 -20.81 -4.65
N VAL A 198 8.96 -20.04 -3.74
CA VAL A 198 9.61 -18.76 -4.01
C VAL A 198 11.12 -18.91 -4.11
N THR A 199 11.79 -19.50 -3.11
CA THR A 199 13.25 -19.47 -3.01
C THR A 199 13.95 -20.12 -4.18
N ASP A 200 13.41 -21.23 -4.70
CA ASP A 200 14.04 -21.95 -5.81
C ASP A 200 14.00 -21.16 -7.13
N GLN A 201 13.17 -20.11 -7.19
CA GLN A 201 12.94 -19.27 -8.36
C GLN A 201 13.68 -17.92 -8.29
N LEU A 202 14.19 -17.50 -7.13
CA LEU A 202 14.79 -16.18 -6.91
C LEU A 202 15.97 -15.87 -7.85
N LYS A 203 16.74 -16.89 -8.23
CA LYS A 203 17.85 -16.76 -9.18
C LYS A 203 17.44 -16.17 -10.54
N TRP A 204 16.19 -16.36 -10.96
CA TRP A 204 15.68 -15.86 -12.24
C TRP A 204 15.29 -14.38 -12.18
N ILE A 205 15.11 -13.84 -10.98
CA ILE A 205 14.80 -12.42 -10.74
C ILE A 205 15.94 -11.70 -10.01
N SER A 206 17.19 -12.11 -10.29
CA SER A 206 18.35 -11.61 -9.57
C SER A 206 18.55 -10.10 -9.70
N GLN A 207 18.18 -9.52 -10.85
CA GLN A 207 18.40 -8.10 -11.16
C GLN A 207 17.18 -7.22 -10.79
N PRO A 208 17.38 -5.97 -10.35
CA PRO A 208 16.27 -5.05 -10.15
C PRO A 208 15.48 -4.84 -11.45
N GLY A 209 14.15 -4.86 -11.35
CA GLY A 209 13.23 -4.75 -12.48
C GLY A 209 12.89 -6.08 -13.17
N SER A 210 13.65 -7.15 -12.92
CA SER A 210 13.35 -8.47 -13.47
C SER A 210 12.12 -9.10 -12.80
N SER A 211 11.37 -9.86 -13.58
CA SER A 211 10.14 -10.54 -13.15
C SER A 211 9.99 -11.87 -13.84
N MET A 212 9.28 -12.79 -13.20
CA MET A 212 8.92 -14.08 -13.76
C MET A 212 7.54 -14.52 -13.26
N GLU A 213 6.94 -15.45 -13.97
CA GLU A 213 5.77 -16.19 -13.49
C GLU A 213 6.24 -17.44 -12.74
N LEU A 214 5.69 -17.66 -11.55
CA LEU A 214 5.93 -18.86 -10.75
C LEU A 214 5.06 -20.02 -11.25
N PRO A 215 5.52 -21.27 -11.11
CA PRO A 215 4.65 -22.43 -11.26
C PRO A 215 3.39 -22.28 -10.37
N PRO A 216 2.20 -22.75 -10.79
CA PRO A 216 0.99 -22.61 -10.00
C PRO A 216 1.10 -23.31 -8.63
N PHE A 217 0.72 -22.62 -7.56
CA PHE A 217 0.60 -23.16 -6.20
C PHE A 217 -0.53 -22.45 -5.44
N HIS A 218 -1.05 -23.09 -4.39
CA HIS A 218 -2.09 -22.51 -3.54
C HIS A 218 -1.49 -21.41 -2.66
N LEU A 219 -2.08 -20.21 -2.65
CA LEU A 219 -1.54 -19.11 -1.86
C LEU A 219 -1.47 -19.44 -0.36
N GLY A 220 -2.44 -20.21 0.14
CA GLY A 220 -2.49 -20.71 1.52
C GLY A 220 -1.33 -21.63 1.90
N SER A 221 -0.61 -22.23 0.94
CA SER A 221 0.59 -23.00 1.26
C SER A 221 1.73 -22.11 1.74
N LEU A 222 1.86 -20.91 1.16
CA LEU A 222 2.89 -19.94 1.55
C LEU A 222 2.42 -19.02 2.68
N LEU A 223 1.17 -18.53 2.59
CA LEU A 223 0.50 -17.71 3.60
C LEU A 223 -0.43 -18.60 4.43
N GLN A 224 0.16 -19.37 5.36
CA GLN A 224 -0.58 -20.33 6.17
C GLN A 224 -1.72 -19.63 6.94
N PRO A 225 -2.99 -20.06 6.76
CA PRO A 225 -4.12 -19.46 7.47
C PRO A 225 -4.01 -19.58 8.98
N PHE A 226 -4.42 -18.52 9.69
CA PHE A 226 -4.57 -18.51 11.15
C PHE A 226 -5.86 -17.79 11.56
N GLY A 227 -6.52 -18.27 12.62
CA GLY A 227 -7.81 -17.74 13.08
C GLY A 227 -7.74 -16.89 14.35
N SER A 228 -6.80 -17.21 15.24
CA SER A 228 -6.54 -16.58 16.54
C SER A 228 -5.03 -16.51 16.76
N ASP A 229 -4.61 -16.09 17.94
CA ASP A 229 -3.21 -16.09 18.39
C ASP A 229 -2.30 -15.26 17.46
N TYR A 230 -2.70 -14.02 17.22
CA TYR A 230 -1.90 -13.07 16.45
C TYR A 230 -1.87 -11.70 17.12
N PHE A 231 -0.74 -11.01 16.95
CA PHE A 231 -0.60 -9.64 17.41
C PHE A 231 -1.22 -8.67 16.40
N SER A 232 -1.80 -7.58 16.88
CA SER A 232 -2.27 -6.51 15.99
C SER A 232 -1.96 -5.13 16.51
N TYR A 233 -1.58 -4.23 15.61
CA TYR A 233 -1.35 -2.81 15.91
C TYR A 233 -1.46 -1.96 14.63
N GLU A 234 -1.61 -0.65 14.78
CA GLU A 234 -1.63 0.29 13.65
C GLU A 234 -0.22 0.77 13.29
N GLY A 235 0.09 0.70 12.00
CA GLY A 235 1.45 0.91 11.51
C GLY A 235 1.54 1.32 10.05
N THR A 236 2.70 1.05 9.46
CA THR A 236 3.05 1.46 8.10
C THR A 236 3.67 0.32 7.31
N TYR A 237 3.03 -0.01 6.20
CA TYR A 237 3.55 -0.91 5.18
C TYR A 237 4.50 -0.16 4.24
N ASP A 238 5.58 -0.82 3.79
CA ASP A 238 6.56 -0.23 2.86
C ASP A 238 7.24 -1.31 2.01
N ASN A 239 7.02 -1.26 0.70
CA ASN A 239 7.67 -2.14 -0.29
C ASN A 239 8.86 -1.49 -1.03
N GLY A 240 9.27 -0.29 -0.61
CA GLY A 240 10.34 0.53 -1.20
C GLY A 240 9.91 1.39 -2.40
N ASP A 241 8.68 1.24 -2.88
CA ASP A 241 8.06 2.11 -3.90
C ASP A 241 6.87 2.88 -3.34
N VAL A 242 6.11 2.24 -2.45
CA VAL A 242 4.85 2.73 -1.90
C VAL A 242 4.86 2.50 -0.39
N VAL A 243 4.43 3.53 0.34
CA VAL A 243 4.28 3.54 1.79
C VAL A 243 2.80 3.75 2.11
N LEU A 244 2.19 2.85 2.90
CA LEU A 244 0.75 2.87 3.19
C LEU A 244 0.48 2.70 4.69
N PRO A 245 -0.49 3.44 5.26
CA PRO A 245 -0.96 3.17 6.61
C PRO A 245 -1.70 1.83 6.61
N THR A 246 -1.41 0.97 7.58
CA THR A 246 -1.99 -0.37 7.63
C THR A 246 -2.25 -0.82 9.06
N THR A 247 -3.23 -1.69 9.25
CA THR A 247 -3.30 -2.53 10.45
C THR A 247 -2.45 -3.76 10.23
N TRP A 248 -1.47 -3.99 11.10
CA TRP A 248 -0.67 -5.21 11.09
C TRP A 248 -1.41 -6.34 11.81
N LEU A 249 -1.42 -7.54 11.23
CA LEU A 249 -1.72 -8.80 11.90
C LEU A 249 -0.48 -9.69 11.83
N ILE A 250 0.20 -9.87 12.95
CA ILE A 250 1.46 -10.60 13.02
C ILE A 250 1.20 -11.97 13.63
N SER A 251 1.42 -13.03 12.86
CA SER A 251 1.24 -14.41 13.32
C SER A 251 2.15 -14.68 14.52
N SER A 252 1.61 -15.29 15.58
CA SER A 252 2.43 -15.76 16.70
C SER A 252 3.22 -17.02 16.37
N ASN A 253 2.80 -17.75 15.33
CA ASN A 253 3.49 -18.95 14.87
C ASN A 253 4.74 -18.56 14.07
N ILE A 254 5.91 -18.92 14.61
CA ILE A 254 7.20 -18.66 13.99
C ILE A 254 7.50 -19.75 12.99
N SER A 255 7.65 -19.36 11.73
CA SER A 255 8.09 -20.24 10.66
C SER A 255 9.61 -20.40 10.67
N VAL A 256 10.12 -21.34 9.88
CA VAL A 256 11.56 -21.58 9.77
C VAL A 256 12.06 -21.29 8.36
N VAL A 257 13.32 -20.87 8.25
CA VAL A 257 14.03 -20.76 6.98
C VAL A 257 15.45 -21.30 7.16
N ASN A 258 15.97 -22.04 6.19
CA ASN A 258 17.37 -22.48 6.27
C ASN A 258 18.34 -21.46 5.63
N TRP A 259 19.62 -21.59 5.96
CA TRP A 259 20.66 -20.67 5.49
C TRP A 259 20.78 -20.62 3.96
N ARG A 260 20.49 -21.72 3.25
CA ARG A 260 20.52 -21.74 1.77
C ARG A 260 19.37 -20.92 1.20
N GLN A 261 18.16 -21.11 1.72
CA GLN A 261 16.97 -20.37 1.33
C GLN A 261 17.11 -18.88 1.63
N LEU A 262 17.66 -18.52 2.79
CA LEU A 262 17.97 -17.14 3.12
C LEU A 262 19.03 -16.54 2.17
N GLY A 263 20.06 -17.32 1.83
CA GLY A 263 21.10 -16.92 0.89
C GLY A 263 20.59 -16.60 -0.52
N GLU A 264 19.51 -17.24 -0.97
CA GLU A 264 18.87 -16.91 -2.26
C GLU A 264 18.27 -15.48 -2.26
N PHE A 265 17.76 -15.00 -1.12
CA PHE A 265 17.31 -13.60 -0.99
C PHE A 265 18.49 -12.64 -0.92
N GLU A 266 19.51 -12.94 -0.12
CA GLU A 266 20.72 -12.13 0.02
C GLU A 266 21.52 -12.03 -1.30
N ALA A 267 21.34 -13.02 -2.18
CA ALA A 267 21.93 -13.07 -3.49
C ALA A 267 21.32 -12.08 -4.50
N LEU A 268 20.15 -11.50 -4.24
CA LEU A 268 19.51 -10.56 -5.17
C LEU A 268 20.28 -9.24 -5.25
N TYR A 269 20.17 -8.53 -6.37
CA TYR A 269 20.73 -7.19 -6.54
C TYR A 269 19.69 -6.11 -6.26
N GLY A 270 20.11 -5.04 -5.59
CA GLY A 270 19.31 -3.84 -5.34
C GLY A 270 19.51 -2.76 -6.40
N ARG A 271 18.79 -1.64 -6.26
CA ARG A 271 18.89 -0.48 -7.19
C ARG A 271 20.28 0.13 -7.29
N ASN A 272 21.10 -0.02 -6.24
CA ASN A 272 22.48 0.47 -6.20
C ASN A 272 23.47 -0.42 -6.98
N GLY A 273 23.01 -1.50 -7.60
CA GLY A 273 23.87 -2.45 -8.33
C GLY A 273 24.65 -3.40 -7.43
N ASN A 274 24.49 -3.33 -6.11
CA ASN A 274 25.11 -4.22 -5.14
C ASN A 274 24.14 -5.33 -4.70
N ARG A 275 24.68 -6.38 -4.07
CA ARG A 275 23.88 -7.42 -3.42
C ARG A 275 23.02 -6.78 -2.31
N ASN A 276 21.74 -7.08 -2.32
CA ASN A 276 20.77 -6.63 -1.34
C ASN A 276 20.78 -7.61 -0.15
N CYS A 277 21.87 -7.62 0.63
CA CYS A 277 22.04 -8.58 1.73
C CYS A 277 21.05 -8.37 2.89
N LYS A 278 20.43 -7.18 2.98
CA LYS A 278 19.39 -6.86 3.95
C LYS A 278 18.50 -5.73 3.42
N ASN A 279 17.21 -5.79 3.70
CA ASN A 279 16.25 -4.77 3.28
C ASN A 279 15.18 -4.42 4.33
N GLY A 280 15.36 -4.88 5.57
CA GLY A 280 14.52 -4.45 6.70
C GLY A 280 14.79 -2.99 7.08
N ARG A 281 13.72 -2.25 7.38
CA ARG A 281 13.78 -0.90 7.97
C ARG A 281 14.19 -0.96 9.44
N GLU A 282 14.74 0.15 9.93
CA GLU A 282 15.05 0.31 11.35
C GLU A 282 13.78 0.31 12.20
N GLN A 283 13.85 -0.33 13.37
CA GLN A 283 12.74 -0.41 14.30
C GLN A 283 12.39 0.96 14.89
N GLN A 284 11.09 1.18 15.05
CA GLN A 284 10.51 2.43 15.48
C GLN A 284 9.94 2.29 16.88
N ALA A 285 9.86 3.40 17.61
CA ALA A 285 9.28 3.40 18.95
C ALA A 285 7.78 3.06 18.88
N LEU A 286 7.31 2.23 19.83
CA LEU A 286 5.88 1.95 19.96
C LEU A 286 5.07 3.23 20.24
N GLY A 287 5.64 4.15 21.03
CA GLY A 287 5.00 5.40 21.41
C GLY A 287 3.75 5.14 22.25
N ASN A 288 2.65 5.84 21.92
CA ASN A 288 1.37 5.71 22.62
C ASN A 288 0.45 4.63 22.01
N ARG A 289 0.95 3.84 21.05
CA ARG A 289 0.17 2.79 20.41
C ARG A 289 0.08 1.57 21.33
N ASN A 290 -1.05 0.88 21.25
CA ASN A 290 -1.24 -0.39 21.92
C ASN A 290 -1.04 -1.54 20.93
N VAL A 291 -0.37 -2.59 21.40
CA VAL A 291 -0.33 -3.89 20.72
C VAL A 291 -1.33 -4.81 21.41
N TYR A 292 -2.17 -5.45 20.60
CA TYR A 292 -3.17 -6.40 21.09
C TYR A 292 -2.75 -7.82 20.73
N LEU A 293 -2.94 -8.76 21.64
CA LEU A 293 -2.91 -10.19 21.36
C LEU A 293 -4.35 -10.65 21.18
N ASN A 294 -4.72 -11.02 19.95
CA ASN A 294 -6.06 -11.44 19.62
C ASN A 294 -6.17 -12.96 19.81
N ILE A 295 -7.04 -13.38 20.73
CA ILE A 295 -7.26 -14.78 21.14
C ILE A 295 -8.70 -15.19 20.94
#